data_AF-A0A973DIN6-F1
#
_entry.id   AF-A0A973DIN6-F1
#
_cell.length_a   1.000
_cell.length_b   1.000
_cell.length_c   1.000
_cell.angle_alpha   90.00
_cell.angle_beta   90.00
_cell.angle_gamma   90.00
#
_symmetry.space_group_name_H-M   'P 1'
#
loop_
_entity.id
_entity.type
_entity.pdbx_description
1 polymer ?
#
loop_
_entity_poly.entity_id
_entity_poly.type
_entity_poly.pdbx_seq_one_letter_code
_entity_poly.pdbx_strand_id
1 'polypeptide(L)'
;SLQEKYDLTPWIITDVIEVDEKARMPRSHPVLTMSTKDEYLKSDIKLLSSFLHEQSHWHVIKNGRGSKSEFRAAIKANFPNVQFERPLGSGTEGGTLSHIIVCYLEYVALSELIGKEKAIQNLSTNDYYTWVYQTIINSENHDKLDRLVQKFGLGFGVNNS
;
A
#
# COMPACT_ATOMS: atom_id res chain seq x y z
N SER A 1 -13.72 -3.41 17.29
CA SER A 1 -12.40 -3.01 16.76
C SER A 1 -12.26 -3.52 15.32
N LEU A 2 -11.31 -3.02 14.52
CA LEU A 2 -11.13 -3.50 13.13
C LEU A 2 -10.90 -5.03 13.06
N GLN A 3 -10.16 -5.57 14.01
CA GLN A 3 -9.86 -7.00 14.11
C GLN A 3 -11.08 -7.86 14.47
N GLU A 4 -12.10 -7.30 15.12
CA GLU A 4 -13.37 -8.00 15.39
C GLU A 4 -14.29 -8.01 14.17
N LYS A 5 -14.06 -7.10 13.20
CA LYS A 5 -14.94 -6.87 12.04
C LYS A 5 -14.41 -7.50 10.75
N TYR A 6 -13.10 -7.72 10.66
CA TYR A 6 -12.43 -8.33 9.52
C TYR A 6 -11.38 -9.33 10.01
N ASP A 7 -11.26 -10.48 9.34
CA ASP A 7 -10.12 -11.38 9.58
C ASP A 7 -8.86 -10.79 8.93
N LEU A 8 -8.06 -10.11 9.76
CA LEU A 8 -6.83 -9.44 9.33
C LEU A 8 -5.59 -10.32 9.48
N THR A 9 -5.72 -11.54 10.00
CA THR A 9 -4.61 -12.44 10.33
C THR A 9 -3.57 -12.61 9.20
N PRO A 10 -3.96 -12.74 7.91
CA PRO A 10 -2.99 -12.88 6.81
C PRO A 10 -2.17 -11.61 6.52
N TRP A 11 -2.62 -10.46 7.03
CA TRP A 11 -2.15 -9.13 6.65
C TRP A 11 -1.38 -8.43 7.78
N ILE A 12 -1.32 -9.04 8.97
CA ILE A 12 -0.56 -8.51 10.10
C ILE A 12 0.89 -8.98 9.99
N ILE A 13 1.80 -8.03 9.74
CA ILE A 13 3.23 -8.30 9.55
C ILE A 13 4.07 -7.88 10.77
N THR A 14 3.55 -6.94 11.56
CA THR A 14 4.23 -6.37 12.73
C THR A 14 3.70 -6.95 14.04
N ASP A 15 4.61 -7.20 14.98
CA ASP A 15 4.26 -7.67 16.33
C ASP A 15 3.80 -6.53 17.26
N VAL A 16 4.10 -5.27 16.92
CA VAL A 16 3.80 -4.07 17.73
C VAL A 16 3.19 -2.98 16.84
N ILE A 17 2.07 -2.41 17.28
CA ILE A 17 1.36 -1.28 16.66
C ILE A 17 1.28 -0.16 17.71
N GLU A 18 1.69 1.08 17.39
CA GLU A 18 1.47 2.24 18.28
C GLU A 18 0.59 3.31 17.61
N VAL A 19 -0.42 3.77 18.34
CA VAL A 19 -1.38 4.77 17.86
C VAL A 19 -0.94 6.13 18.38
N ASP A 20 -0.49 7.03 17.50
CA ASP A 20 -0.01 8.38 17.86
C ASP A 20 -1.01 9.45 17.41
N GLU A 21 -1.68 10.08 18.37
CA GLU A 21 -2.68 11.14 18.14
C GLU A 21 -2.09 12.42 17.51
N LYS A 22 -0.77 12.60 17.52
CA LYS A 22 -0.09 13.77 16.98
C LYS A 22 0.39 13.57 15.54
N ALA A 23 0.20 12.38 14.98
CA ALA A 23 0.69 12.05 13.65
C ALA A 23 -0.18 12.64 12.52
N ARG A 24 0.42 13.59 11.80
CA ARG A 24 -0.21 14.22 10.62
C ARG A 24 -0.37 13.29 9.42
N MET A 25 0.51 12.29 9.30
CA MET A 25 0.46 11.24 8.28
C MET A 25 0.90 9.92 8.94
N PRO A 26 0.32 8.79 8.52
CA PRO A 26 0.82 7.48 8.90
C PRO A 26 2.30 7.30 8.50
N ARG A 27 3.05 6.54 9.30
CA ARG A 27 4.45 6.17 9.01
C ARG A 27 4.71 4.77 9.55
N SER A 28 5.53 4.00 8.86
CA SER A 28 5.76 2.59 9.22
C SER A 28 7.05 2.36 10.01
N HIS A 29 7.93 3.36 10.15
CA HIS A 29 9.27 3.15 10.73
C HIS A 29 9.62 4.15 11.84
N PRO A 30 10.17 3.69 12.97
CA PRO A 30 10.34 2.29 13.41
C PRO A 30 9.05 1.65 13.96
N VAL A 31 7.96 2.41 14.02
CA VAL A 31 6.66 2.01 14.58
C VAL A 31 5.58 2.33 13.54
N LEU A 32 4.59 1.44 13.38
CA LEU A 32 3.39 1.74 12.60
C LEU A 32 2.58 2.80 13.32
N THR A 33 2.53 3.98 12.75
CA THR A 33 1.73 5.12 13.18
C THR A 33 0.52 5.26 12.27
N MET A 34 -0.68 5.35 12.83
CA MET A 34 -1.89 5.69 12.07
C MET A 34 -2.30 7.14 12.32
N SER A 35 -2.86 7.81 11.32
CA SER A 35 -3.35 9.18 11.48
C SER A 35 -4.70 9.21 12.20
N THR A 36 -4.86 10.19 13.09
CA THR A 36 -6.11 10.49 13.81
C THR A 36 -6.92 11.62 13.19
N LYS A 37 -6.62 12.04 11.94
CA LYS A 37 -7.46 13.06 11.29
C LYS A 37 -8.93 12.57 11.22
N ASP A 38 -9.86 13.50 11.41
CA ASP A 38 -11.30 13.26 11.42
C ASP A 38 -11.81 12.38 10.27
N GLU A 39 -11.23 12.52 9.07
CA GLU A 39 -11.59 11.75 7.89
C GLU A 39 -11.32 10.24 8.02
N TYR A 40 -10.26 9.84 8.74
CA TYR A 40 -9.93 8.44 9.02
C TYR A 40 -10.73 7.90 10.20
N LEU A 41 -11.00 8.73 11.20
CA LEU A 41 -11.80 8.34 12.37
C LEU A 41 -13.29 8.18 12.06
N LYS A 42 -13.81 8.88 11.05
CA LYS A 42 -15.23 8.83 10.63
C LYS A 42 -15.50 7.76 9.58
N SER A 43 -14.48 7.05 9.08
CA SER A 43 -14.63 6.01 8.05
C SER A 43 -13.78 4.79 8.37
N ASP A 44 -14.44 3.71 8.81
CA ASP A 44 -13.81 2.41 9.05
C ASP A 44 -12.99 1.93 7.85
N ILE A 45 -13.43 2.21 6.62
CA ILE A 45 -12.74 1.81 5.39
C ILE A 45 -11.47 2.62 5.19
N LYS A 46 -11.48 3.93 5.48
CA LYS A 46 -10.27 4.77 5.39
C LYS A 46 -9.23 4.33 6.41
N LEU A 47 -9.68 4.04 7.63
CA LEU A 47 -8.81 3.52 8.68
C LEU A 47 -8.21 2.16 8.28
N LEU A 48 -9.03 1.24 7.77
CA LEU A 48 -8.58 -0.06 7.27
C LEU A 48 -7.55 0.10 6.13
N SER A 49 -7.83 0.94 5.14
CA SER A 49 -6.94 1.22 4.01
C SER A 49 -5.58 1.72 4.50
N SER A 50 -5.59 2.72 5.39
CA SER A 50 -4.36 3.26 5.98
C SER A 50 -3.59 2.22 6.78
N PHE A 51 -4.27 1.34 7.51
CA PHE A 51 -3.63 0.25 8.23
C PHE A 51 -2.94 -0.74 7.26
N LEU A 52 -3.66 -1.18 6.22
CA LEU A 52 -3.15 -2.10 5.21
C LEU A 52 -1.98 -1.50 4.41
N HIS A 53 -2.00 -0.19 4.15
CA HIS A 53 -0.90 0.54 3.55
C HIS A 53 0.39 0.40 4.37
N GLU A 54 0.32 0.70 5.66
CA GLU A 54 1.48 0.60 6.54
C GLU A 54 1.93 -0.85 6.76
N GLN A 55 1.01 -1.81 6.80
CA GLN A 55 1.38 -3.23 6.79
C GLN A 55 2.06 -3.66 5.49
N SER A 56 1.65 -3.10 4.35
CA SER A 56 2.29 -3.37 3.05
C SER A 56 3.73 -2.83 3.01
N HIS A 57 4.02 -1.69 3.65
CA HIS A 57 5.39 -1.23 3.83
C HIS A 57 6.25 -2.25 4.60
N TRP A 58 5.72 -2.82 5.68
CA TRP A 58 6.41 -3.86 6.44
C TRP A 58 6.58 -5.15 5.65
N HIS A 59 5.57 -5.55 4.87
CA HIS A 59 5.64 -6.73 4.01
C HIS A 59 6.78 -6.63 3.00
N VAL A 60 6.91 -5.48 2.32
CA VAL A 60 7.99 -5.21 1.37
C VAL A 60 9.37 -5.34 2.01
N ILE A 61 9.52 -4.96 3.28
CA ILE A 61 10.82 -4.97 3.97
C ILE A 61 11.16 -6.33 4.55
N LYS A 62 10.20 -7.01 5.19
CA LYS A 62 10.44 -8.30 5.84
C LYS A 62 10.51 -9.45 4.84
N ASN A 63 9.67 -9.42 3.81
CA ASN A 63 9.44 -10.57 2.91
C ASN A 63 9.90 -10.32 1.47
N GLY A 64 10.13 -9.06 1.10
CA GLY A 64 10.56 -8.70 -0.25
C GLY A 64 11.95 -9.26 -0.59
N ARG A 65 12.11 -9.66 -1.86
CA ARG A 65 13.38 -10.16 -2.41
C ARG A 65 14.09 -9.09 -3.23
N GLY A 66 15.43 -9.17 -3.26
CA GLY A 66 16.27 -8.26 -4.03
C GLY A 66 16.60 -6.96 -3.30
N SER A 67 17.53 -6.19 -3.87
CA SER A 67 17.95 -4.90 -3.33
C SER A 67 16.95 -3.78 -3.67
N LYS A 68 17.00 -2.69 -2.89
CA LYS A 68 16.17 -1.49 -3.13
C LYS A 68 16.38 -0.88 -4.53
N SER A 69 17.59 -0.97 -5.09
CA SER A 69 17.89 -0.51 -6.45
C SER A 69 17.28 -1.41 -7.51
N GLU A 70 17.40 -2.73 -7.37
CA GLU A 70 16.76 -3.70 -8.28
C GLU A 70 15.24 -3.59 -8.26
N PHE A 71 14.67 -3.39 -7.06
CA PHE A 71 13.25 -3.17 -6.86
C PHE A 71 12.75 -1.98 -7.68
N ARG A 72 13.39 -0.82 -7.48
CA ARG A 72 13.04 0.43 -8.18
C ARG A 72 13.28 0.34 -9.68
N ALA A 73 14.36 -0.29 -10.11
CA ALA A 73 14.68 -0.45 -11.53
C ALA A 73 13.62 -1.28 -12.27
N ALA A 74 13.15 -2.39 -11.68
CA ALA A 74 12.13 -3.22 -12.31
C ALA A 74 10.77 -2.50 -12.42
N ILE A 75 10.41 -1.72 -11.39
CA ILE A 75 9.18 -0.92 -11.41
C ILE A 75 9.29 0.17 -12.47
N LYS A 76 10.41 0.89 -12.53
CA LYS A 76 10.66 1.93 -13.54
C LYS A 76 10.62 1.40 -14.96
N ALA A 77 11.08 0.17 -15.19
CA ALA A 77 11.00 -0.47 -16.51
C ALA A 77 9.54 -0.69 -16.98
N ASN A 78 8.61 -0.91 -16.05
CA ASN A 78 7.17 -1.06 -16.36
C ASN A 78 6.43 0.29 -16.38
N PHE A 79 6.92 1.26 -15.61
CA PHE A 79 6.35 2.60 -15.45
C PHE A 79 7.40 3.69 -15.70
N PRO A 80 7.84 3.89 -16.97
CA PRO A 80 8.94 4.81 -17.28
C PRO A 80 8.58 6.29 -17.04
N ASN A 81 7.31 6.67 -17.15
CA ASN A 81 6.84 8.04 -17.01
C ASN A 81 6.31 8.36 -15.61
N VAL A 82 7.03 7.93 -14.58
CA VAL A 82 6.66 8.13 -13.16
C VAL A 82 6.52 9.62 -12.82
N GLN A 83 5.37 10.00 -12.27
CA GLN A 83 5.13 11.34 -11.74
C GLN A 83 5.43 11.34 -10.25
N PHE A 84 6.51 11.99 -9.84
CA PHE A 84 7.02 11.85 -8.47
C PHE A 84 6.80 13.05 -7.57
N GLU A 85 6.49 14.23 -8.12
CA GLU A 85 6.21 15.44 -7.34
C GLU A 85 4.91 15.30 -6.55
N ARG A 86 4.80 16.01 -5.43
CA ARG A 86 3.54 16.03 -4.66
C ARG A 86 2.53 16.94 -5.37
N PRO A 87 1.23 16.59 -5.43
CA PRO A 87 0.58 15.44 -4.79
C PRO A 87 0.58 14.15 -5.62
N LEU A 88 1.17 14.14 -6.83
CA LEU A 88 1.14 12.98 -7.74
C LEU A 88 1.87 11.77 -7.16
N GLY A 89 3.00 11.99 -6.50
CA GLY A 89 3.85 10.98 -5.86
C GLY A 89 4.43 11.43 -4.52
N SER A 90 5.52 10.79 -4.09
CA SER A 90 6.11 10.96 -2.75
C SER A 90 6.92 12.24 -2.54
N GLY A 91 7.28 12.93 -3.61
CA GLY A 91 8.26 14.03 -3.65
C GLY A 91 9.64 13.60 -4.17
N THR A 92 9.89 12.30 -4.35
CA THR A 92 11.11 11.78 -5.00
C THR A 92 10.77 10.60 -5.90
N GLU A 93 11.49 10.42 -7.00
CA GLU A 93 11.27 9.30 -7.91
C GLU A 93 11.38 7.95 -7.20
N GLY A 94 12.48 7.72 -6.47
CA GLY A 94 12.69 6.47 -5.76
C GLY A 94 11.64 6.20 -4.69
N GLY A 95 11.14 7.23 -4.00
CA GLY A 95 10.03 7.09 -3.06
C GLY A 95 8.75 6.68 -3.79
N THR A 96 8.42 7.33 -4.90
CA THR A 96 7.20 7.06 -5.67
C THR A 96 7.20 5.66 -6.28
N LEU A 97 8.32 5.24 -6.86
CA LEU A 97 8.49 3.87 -7.36
C LEU A 97 8.25 2.83 -6.26
N SER A 98 8.72 3.10 -5.04
CA SER A 98 8.49 2.18 -3.91
C SER A 98 7.01 2.11 -3.50
N HIS A 99 6.28 3.24 -3.57
CA HIS A 99 4.86 3.31 -3.23
C HIS A 99 3.94 2.62 -4.25
N ILE A 100 4.37 2.44 -5.52
CA ILE A 100 3.55 1.72 -6.51
C ILE A 100 3.19 0.31 -6.01
N ILE A 101 4.16 -0.44 -5.50
CA ILE A 101 3.89 -1.80 -5.01
C ILE A 101 3.17 -1.77 -3.65
N VAL A 102 3.55 -0.86 -2.75
CA VAL A 102 2.89 -0.74 -1.44
C VAL A 102 1.40 -0.44 -1.59
N CYS A 103 1.04 0.55 -2.40
CA CYS A 103 -0.36 0.91 -2.65
C CYS A 103 -1.09 -0.17 -3.48
N TYR A 104 -0.38 -0.95 -4.30
CA TYR A 104 -1.01 -2.07 -5.01
C TYR A 104 -1.34 -3.23 -4.06
N LEU A 105 -0.45 -3.54 -3.11
CA LEU A 105 -0.69 -4.51 -2.05
C LEU A 105 -1.85 -4.07 -1.14
N GLU A 106 -1.93 -2.77 -0.82
CA GLU A 106 -3.09 -2.16 -0.16
C GLU A 106 -4.39 -2.40 -0.95
N TYR A 107 -4.37 -2.17 -2.28
CA TYR A 107 -5.52 -2.41 -3.15
C TYR A 107 -5.95 -3.88 -3.18
N VAL A 108 -5.00 -4.83 -3.27
CA VAL A 108 -5.28 -6.27 -3.27
C VAL A 108 -5.94 -6.67 -1.94
N ALA A 109 -5.30 -6.35 -0.82
CA ALA A 109 -5.82 -6.67 0.51
C ALA A 109 -7.20 -6.06 0.77
N LEU A 110 -7.37 -4.77 0.43
CA LEU A 110 -8.65 -4.09 0.60
C LEU A 110 -9.73 -4.68 -0.31
N SER A 111 -9.40 -5.06 -1.54
CA SER A 111 -10.35 -5.69 -2.47
C SER A 111 -10.82 -7.05 -1.96
N GLU A 112 -9.95 -7.84 -1.34
CA GLU A 112 -10.33 -9.12 -0.73
C GLU A 112 -11.26 -8.94 0.47
N LEU A 113 -11.03 -7.91 1.30
CA LEU A 113 -11.79 -7.70 2.53
C LEU A 113 -13.16 -7.04 2.30
N ILE A 114 -13.27 -6.12 1.35
CA ILE A 114 -14.49 -5.30 1.17
C ILE A 114 -15.04 -5.30 -0.26
N GLY A 115 -14.42 -6.02 -1.19
CA GLY A 115 -14.78 -6.04 -2.60
C GLY A 115 -14.09 -4.94 -3.42
N LYS A 116 -13.83 -5.26 -4.69
CA LYS A 116 -13.05 -4.43 -5.62
C LYS A 116 -13.66 -3.04 -5.84
N GLU A 117 -14.97 -2.94 -6.01
CA GLU A 117 -15.64 -1.65 -6.26
C GLU A 117 -15.48 -0.69 -5.08
N LYS A 118 -15.65 -1.18 -3.85
CA LYS A 118 -15.50 -0.36 -2.64
C LYS A 118 -14.04 0.02 -2.41
N ALA A 119 -13.11 -0.89 -2.69
CA ALA A 119 -11.68 -0.58 -2.63
C ALA A 119 -11.32 0.55 -3.62
N ILE A 120 -11.73 0.44 -4.88
CA ILE A 120 -11.50 1.49 -5.89
C ILE A 120 -12.13 2.82 -5.45
N GLN A 121 -13.38 2.80 -4.97
CA GLN A 121 -14.05 4.01 -4.50
C GLN A 121 -13.27 4.68 -3.36
N ASN A 122 -12.80 3.90 -2.37
CA ASN A 122 -12.03 4.43 -1.27
C ASN A 122 -10.69 5.02 -1.72
N LEU A 123 -9.92 4.29 -2.55
CA LEU A 123 -8.60 4.74 -3.00
C LEU A 123 -8.68 5.97 -3.91
N SER A 124 -9.74 6.08 -4.70
CA SER A 124 -9.97 7.22 -5.61
C SER A 124 -10.24 8.55 -4.89
N THR A 125 -10.51 8.52 -3.59
CA THR A 125 -10.75 9.74 -2.79
C THR A 125 -9.48 10.27 -2.10
N ASN A 126 -8.33 9.62 -2.26
CA ASN A 126 -7.07 10.12 -1.71
C ASN A 126 -6.57 11.35 -2.49
N ASP A 127 -6.23 12.42 -1.77
CA ASP A 127 -5.71 13.68 -2.32
C ASP A 127 -4.17 13.72 -2.42
N TYR A 128 -3.52 12.62 -2.03
CA TYR A 128 -2.09 12.37 -2.13
C TYR A 128 -1.81 11.12 -2.96
N TYR A 129 -0.60 11.05 -3.50
CA TYR A 129 -0.16 9.99 -4.42
C TYR A 129 -1.15 9.76 -5.57
N THR A 130 -1.76 10.83 -6.07
CA THR A 130 -2.91 10.73 -6.99
C THR A 130 -2.56 9.99 -8.27
N TRP A 131 -1.36 10.19 -8.82
CA TRP A 131 -0.87 9.43 -9.98
C TRP A 131 -0.60 7.96 -9.64
N VAL A 132 -0.11 7.66 -8.45
CA VAL A 132 0.12 6.27 -7.99
C VAL A 132 -1.21 5.54 -7.87
N TYR A 133 -2.21 6.12 -7.20
CA TYR A 133 -3.52 5.48 -7.08
C TYR A 133 -4.23 5.37 -8.43
N GLN A 134 -4.13 6.36 -9.32
CA GLN A 134 -4.60 6.24 -10.71
C GLN A 134 -3.94 5.07 -11.45
N THR A 135 -2.63 4.87 -11.26
CA THR A 135 -1.89 3.74 -11.84
C THR A 135 -2.42 2.40 -11.33
N ILE A 136 -2.79 2.33 -10.05
CA ILE A 136 -3.26 1.10 -9.39
C ILE A 136 -4.70 0.75 -9.74
N ILE A 137 -5.60 1.73 -9.76
CA ILE A 137 -7.01 1.48 -10.07
C ILE A 137 -7.23 1.19 -11.56
N ASN A 138 -6.29 1.56 -12.43
CA ASN A 138 -6.33 1.18 -13.85
C ASN A 138 -6.04 -0.33 -14.00
N SER A 139 -7.06 -1.09 -14.39
CA SER A 139 -6.99 -2.55 -14.57
C SER A 139 -6.01 -2.99 -15.65
N GLU A 140 -5.69 -2.14 -16.63
CA GLU A 140 -4.67 -2.44 -17.65
C GLU A 140 -3.25 -2.60 -17.08
N ASN A 141 -3.02 -2.11 -15.85
CA ASN A 141 -1.74 -2.24 -15.17
C ASN A 141 -1.65 -3.48 -14.27
N HIS A 142 -2.76 -4.18 -14.00
CA HIS A 142 -2.80 -5.26 -13.00
C HIS A 142 -1.84 -6.40 -13.37
N ASP A 143 -1.83 -6.87 -14.63
CA ASP A 143 -0.89 -7.91 -15.07
C ASP A 143 0.60 -7.52 -14.88
N LYS A 144 0.95 -6.23 -14.99
CA LYS A 144 2.32 -5.75 -14.76
C LYS A 144 2.62 -5.73 -13.26
N LEU A 145 1.67 -5.27 -12.46
CA LEU A 145 1.79 -5.15 -11.02
C LEU A 145 1.86 -6.54 -10.37
N ASP A 146 1.01 -7.49 -10.77
CA ASP A 146 1.03 -8.88 -10.33
C ASP A 146 2.38 -9.53 -10.61
N ARG A 147 2.92 -9.36 -11.83
CA ARG A 147 4.26 -9.87 -12.16
C ARG A 147 5.37 -9.27 -11.30
N LEU A 148 5.28 -7.99 -10.95
CA LEU A 148 6.25 -7.34 -10.05
C LEU A 148 6.11 -7.88 -8.62
N VAL A 149 4.88 -8.01 -8.11
CA VAL A 149 4.60 -8.61 -6.80
C VAL A 149 5.16 -10.03 -6.71
N GLN A 150 4.90 -10.87 -7.71
CA GLN A 150 5.44 -12.23 -7.77
C GLN A 150 6.97 -12.24 -7.87
N LYS A 151 7.55 -11.41 -8.75
CA LYS A 151 9.00 -11.28 -8.91
C LYS A 151 9.70 -10.96 -7.58
N PHE A 152 9.08 -10.15 -6.73
CA PHE A 152 9.64 -9.75 -5.44
C PHE A 152 9.20 -10.64 -4.27
N GLY A 153 8.41 -11.70 -4.51
CA GLY A 153 7.96 -12.62 -3.47
C GLY A 153 6.92 -12.01 -2.53
N LEU A 154 6.13 -11.05 -2.99
CA LEU A 154 5.18 -10.26 -2.21
C LEU A 154 3.71 -10.68 -2.42
N GLY A 155 3.48 -11.78 -3.12
CA GLY A 155 2.12 -12.29 -3.35
C GLY A 155 1.51 -12.77 -2.04
N PHE A 156 0.35 -12.22 -1.69
CA PHE A 156 -0.43 -12.76 -0.57
C PHE A 156 -1.13 -14.06 -1.01
N GLY A 157 -1.18 -15.06 -0.12
CA GLY A 157 -1.91 -16.31 -0.36
C GLY A 157 -1.31 -17.29 -1.38
N VAL A 158 -0.16 -16.99 -2.01
CA VAL A 158 0.58 -18.02 -2.74
C VAL A 158 1.45 -18.76 -1.74
N ASN A 159 1.03 -19.97 -1.37
CA ASN A 159 1.93 -20.94 -0.75
C ASN A 159 3.18 -21.01 -1.63
N ASN A 160 4.28 -20.40 -1.16
CA ASN A 160 5.61 -20.65 -1.71
C ASN A 160 5.91 -22.13 -1.44
N SER A 161 5.47 -22.97 -2.38
CA SER A 161 5.77 -24.39 -2.45
C SER A 161 6.92 -24.57 -3.42
#